data_AF-A0A7Y3V4U9-F1
#
_entry.id   AF-A0A7Y3V4U9-F1
#
_cell.length_a   1.000
_cell.length_b   1.000
_cell.length_c   1.000
_cell.angle_alpha   90.00
_cell.angle_beta   90.00
_cell.angle_gamma   90.00
#
_symmetry.space_group_name_H-M   'P 1'
#
loop_
_entity.id
_entity.type
_entity.pdbx_description
1 polymer ?
#
loop_
_entity_poly.entity_id
_entity_poly.type
_entity_poly.pdbx_seq_one_letter_code
_entity_poly.pdbx_strand_id
1 'polypeptide(L)' 'MQLFIITILLLSLAFLGIAVKVLLKKNGKFAGTCASQSPFLNKEGEPCSFCGAMPEEQCKNEESKD' A
#
# COMPACT_ATOMS: atom_id res chain seq x y z
N MET A 1 -20.35 -24.69 4.40
CA MET A 1 -21.07 -23.41 4.64
C MET A 1 -20.44 -22.56 5.73
N GLN A 2 -20.09 -23.10 6.91
CA GLN A 2 -19.46 -22.30 7.99
C GLN A 2 -18.15 -21.61 7.57
N LEU A 3 -17.24 -22.34 6.93
CA LEU A 3 -15.99 -21.76 6.42
C LEU A 3 -16.25 -20.64 5.41
N PHE A 4 -17.23 -20.81 4.53
CA PHE A 4 -17.60 -19.82 3.53
C PHE A 4 -18.07 -18.51 4.16
N ILE A 5 -18.90 -18.58 5.20
CA ILE A 5 -19.37 -17.42 5.95
C ILE A 5 -18.20 -16.73 6.67
N ILE A 6 -17.33 -17.51 7.32
CA ILE A 6 -16.15 -16.97 8.01
C ILE A 6 -15.21 -16.26 7.03
N THR A 7 -14.96 -16.85 5.86
CA THR A 7 -14.10 -16.23 4.83
C THR A 7 -14.68 -14.92 4.31
N ILE A 8 -15.98 -14.87 4.03
CA ILE A 8 -16.65 -13.63 3.57
C ILE A 8 -16.57 -12.55 4.65
N LEU A 9 -16.77 -12.92 5.92
CA LEU A 9 -16.71 -12.00 7.05
C LEU A 9 -15.29 -11.44 7.27
N LEU A 10 -14.26 -12.28 7.16
CA LEU A 10 -12.87 -11.85 7.31
C LEU A 10 -12.46 -10.92 6.16
N LEU A 11 -12.88 -11.26 4.94
CA LEU A 11 -12.57 -10.48 3.74
C LEU A 11 -13.26 -9.11 3.79
N SER A 12 -14.55 -9.07 4.18
CA SER A 12 -15.30 -7.82 4.31
C SER A 12 -14.71 -6.91 5.39
N LEU A 13 -14.29 -7.45 6.54
CA LEU A 13 -13.60 -6.68 7.57
C LEU A 13 -12.29 -6.05 7.06
N ALA A 14 -11.49 -6.80 6.28
CA ALA A 14 -10.25 -6.27 5.71
C ALA A 14 -10.53 -5.08 4.77
N PHE A 15 -11.51 -5.21 3.87
CA PHE A 15 -11.90 -4.11 2.98
C PHE A 15 -12.50 -2.93 3.73
N LEU A 16 -13.29 -3.18 4.77
CA LEU A 16 -13.88 -2.12 5.60
C LEU A 16 -12.78 -1.32 6.33
N GLY A 17 -11.79 -2.01 6.91
CA GLY A 17 -10.66 -1.36 7.58
C GLY A 17 -9.82 -0.51 6.63
N ILE A 18 -9.62 -0.98 5.41
CA ILE A 18 -8.94 -0.22 4.35
C ILE A 18 -9.76 1.02 3.96
N ALA A 19 -11.06 0.88 3.73
CA ALA A 19 -11.94 1.99 3.34
C ALA A 19 -11.98 3.09 4.42
N VAL A 20 -12.14 2.70 5.69
CA VAL A 20 -12.11 3.64 6.82
C VAL A 20 -10.76 4.38 6.89
N LYS A 21 -9.64 3.68 6.69
CA LYS A 21 -8.30 4.29 6.70
C LYS A 21 -8.13 5.32 5.58
N VAL A 22 -8.72 5.11 4.41
CA VAL A 22 -8.71 6.07 3.29
C VAL A 22 -9.51 7.32 3.63
N LEU A 23 -10.70 7.17 4.21
CA LEU A 23 -11.55 8.30 4.61
C LEU A 23 -10.91 9.15 5.71
N LEU A 24 -10.18 8.53 6.63
CA LEU A 24 -9.48 9.22 7.72
C LEU A 24 -8.13 9.83 7.29
N LYS A 25 -7.59 9.47 6.12
CA LYS A 25 -6.29 9.98 5.66
C LYS A 25 -6.46 11.32 4.95
N LYS A 26 -5.73 12.34 5.40
CA LYS A 26 -5.68 13.66 4.77
C LYS A 26 -5.19 13.49 3.32
N ASN A 27 -6.04 13.83 2.34
CA ASN A 27 -5.88 13.63 0.89
C ASN A 27 -6.33 12.28 0.29
N GLY A 28 -6.93 11.36 1.05
CA GLY A 28 -7.55 10.14 0.52
C GLY A 28 -6.59 9.19 -0.23
N LYS A 29 -5.28 9.41 -0.13
CA LYS A 29 -4.28 8.58 -0.78
C LYS A 29 -3.84 7.48 0.19
N PHE A 30 -3.78 6.26 -0.33
CA PHE A 30 -3.06 5.19 0.34
C PHE A 30 -1.61 5.62 0.57
N ALA A 31 -1.07 5.34 1.75
CA ALA A 31 0.38 5.36 1.91
C ALA A 31 0.92 4.33 0.91
N GLY A 32 1.62 4.80 -0.12
CA GLY A 32 2.22 3.93 -1.10
C GLY A 32 3.06 2.86 -0.39
N THR A 33 2.89 1.62 -0.80
CA THR A 33 3.68 0.52 -0.27
C THR A 33 4.98 0.48 -1.06
N CYS A 34 6.08 0.00 -0.45
CA CYS A 34 7.39 -0.12 -1.11
C CYS A 34 7.42 -1.18 -2.24
N ALA A 35 6.28 -1.54 -2.80
CA ALA A 35 6.20 -2.43 -3.97
C ALA A 35 6.69 -1.74 -5.24
N SER A 36 6.57 -0.41 -5.32
CA SER A 36 6.93 0.40 -6.50
C SER A 36 8.44 0.55 -6.71
N GLN A 37 9.29 0.12 -5.77
CA GLN A 37 10.74 0.05 -5.93
C GLN A 37 11.24 -1.37 -6.27
N SER A 38 10.35 -2.37 -6.32
CA SER A 38 10.76 -3.73 -6.64
C SER A 38 11.19 -3.83 -8.12
N PRO A 39 12.42 -4.29 -8.42
CA PRO A 39 12.88 -4.46 -9.80
C PRO A 39 12.09 -5.53 -10.58
N PHE A 40 11.34 -6.38 -9.88
CA PHE A 40 10.44 -7.37 -10.51
C PHE A 40 9.10 -6.76 -10.96
N LEU A 41 8.65 -5.71 -10.27
CA LEU A 41 7.34 -5.08 -10.48
C LEU A 41 7.45 -3.79 -11.29
N ASN A 42 8.53 -3.02 -11.08
CA ASN A 42 8.80 -1.76 -11.77
C ASN A 42 9.83 -1.96 -12.87
N LYS A 43 9.39 -2.56 -13.99
CA LYS A 43 10.23 -2.87 -15.16
C LYS A 43 10.46 -1.67 -16.07
N GLU A 44 9.62 -0.64 -15.94
CA GLU A 44 9.62 0.55 -16.80
C GLU A 44 10.51 1.67 -16.24
N GLY A 45 11.11 1.47 -15.07
CA GLY A 45 12.04 2.43 -14.48
C GLY A 45 11.34 3.63 -13.87
N GLU A 46 10.07 3.50 -13.47
CA GLU A 46 9.30 4.64 -12.97
C GLU A 46 9.76 5.07 -11.57
N PRO A 47 9.73 6.37 -11.24
CA PRO A 47 10.02 6.82 -9.88
C PRO A 47 8.97 6.27 -8.90
N CYS A 48 9.42 5.82 -7.72
CA CYS A 48 8.56 5.29 -6.69
C CYS A 48 7.48 6.30 -6.32
N SER A 49 6.21 5.95 -6.53
CA SER A 49 5.06 6.82 -6.25
C SER A 49 4.87 7.18 -4.77
N PHE A 50 5.62 6.54 -3.86
CA PHE A 50 5.61 6.80 -2.43
C PHE A 50 6.70 7.77 -1.96
N CYS A 51 7.93 7.63 -2.47
CA CYS A 51 9.10 8.39 -2.00
C CYS A 51 9.88 9.12 -3.11
N GLY A 52 9.47 8.96 -4.37
CA GLY A 52 10.11 9.57 -5.54
C GLY A 52 11.48 8.99 -5.92
N ALA A 53 11.96 7.97 -5.21
CA ALA A 53 13.24 7.32 -5.51
C ALA A 53 13.17 6.52 -6.82
N MET A 54 14.26 6.52 -7.60
CA MET A 54 14.41 5.62 -8.75
C MET A 54 14.59 4.17 -8.28
N PRO A 55 14.31 3.15 -9.12
CA PRO A 55 14.45 1.74 -8.74
C PRO A 55 15.82 1.36 -8.17
N GLU A 56 16.89 2.00 -8.65
CA GLU A 56 18.27 1.77 -8.21
C GLU A 56 18.67 2.56 -6.95
N GLU A 57 17.91 3.57 -6.57
CA GLU A 57 18.17 4.39 -5.39
C GLU A 57 17.57 3.75 -4.13
N GLN A 58 18.13 4.02 -2.95
CA GLN A 58 17.47 3.63 -1.71
C GLN A 58 16.23 4.51 -1.47
N CYS A 59 15.20 3.95 -0.82
CA CYS A 59 14.00 4.69 -0.46
C CYS A 59 14.38 5.96 0.31
N LYS A 60 14.07 7.14 -0.26
CA LYS A 60 14.47 8.45 0.27
C LYS A 60 13.69 8.89 1.52
N ASN A 61 12.81 8.03 2.05
CA ASN A 61 12.09 8.30 3.29
C ASN A 61 12.92 7.80 4.49
N GLU A 62 13.76 8.68 5.05
CA GLU A 62 14.40 8.45 6.35
C GLU A 62 13.50 8.87 7.55
N GLU A 63 12.29 9.38 7.31
CA GLU A 63 11.42 10.00 8.33
C GLU A 63 9.97 9.49 8.39
N SER A 64 9.70 8.18 8.33
CA SER A 64 8.38 7.68 8.77
C SER A 64 8.53 6.72 9.94
N LYS A 65 8.92 7.29 11.08
CA LYS A 65 8.74 6.73 12.41
C LYS A 65 7.41 7.27 12.97
N ASP A 66 6.31 7.03 12.27
CA ASP A 66 4.92 7.27 12.71
C ASP A 66 3.94 6.33 11.98
#